data_AF-A0A3N7GYD4-F1
#
_entry.id   AF-A0A3N7GYD4-F1
#
_cell.length_a   1.000
_cell.length_b   1.000
_cell.length_c   1.000
_cell.angle_alpha   90.00
_cell.angle_beta   90.00
_cell.angle_gamma   90.00
#
_symmetry.space_group_name_H-M   'P 1'
#
loop_
_entity.id
_entity.type
_entity.pdbx_description
1 polymer ?
#
loop_
_entity_poly.entity_id
_entity_poly.type
_entity_poly.pdbx_seq_one_letter_code
_entity_poly.pdbx_strand_id
1 'polypeptide(L)'
;KENIRLIKFDLEIIIQKVRIYHDSLLKEIDFHIASRSRAGLVDLVEELKSRKTDLLEHIQKVNEIENSLKSNSGYCERAILSYQRGFMKGMASITQASLLSKAF
;
A
#
# COMPACT_ATOMS: atom_id res chain seq x y z
N LYS A 1 18.16 5.53 -11.59
CA LYS A 1 17.27 4.38 -11.87
C LYS A 1 17.16 3.43 -10.68
N GLU A 2 18.25 3.23 -9.93
CA GLU A 2 18.30 2.40 -8.71
C GLU A 2 17.36 2.88 -7.60
N ASN A 3 17.41 4.16 -7.22
CA ASN A 3 16.55 4.70 -6.15
C ASN A 3 15.04 4.56 -6.43
N ILE A 4 14.63 4.63 -7.70
CA ILE A 4 13.22 4.38 -8.08
C ILE A 4 12.86 2.91 -7.89
N ARG A 5 13.78 1.98 -8.15
CA ARG A 5 13.57 0.55 -7.87
C ARG A 5 13.48 0.28 -6.37
N LEU A 6 14.32 0.93 -5.56
CA LEU A 6 14.25 0.83 -4.11
C LEU A 6 12.88 1.27 -3.58
N ILE A 7 12.40 2.45 -4.01
CA ILE A 7 11.05 2.93 -3.64
C ILE A 7 9.97 1.91 -4.01
N LYS A 8 10.07 1.27 -5.18
CA LYS A 8 9.09 0.24 -5.59
C LYS A 8 9.16 -1.01 -4.71
N PHE A 9 10.36 -1.48 -4.36
CA PHE A 9 10.51 -2.62 -3.47
C PHE A 9 9.97 -2.32 -2.07
N ASP A 10 10.22 -1.11 -1.55
CA ASP A 10 9.68 -0.69 -0.27
C ASP A 10 8.14 -0.68 -0.28
N LEU A 11 7.53 -0.15 -1.34
CA LEU A 11 6.08 -0.17 -1.53
C LEU A 11 5.55 -1.61 -1.63
N GLU A 12 6.22 -2.48 -2.38
CA GLU A 12 5.85 -3.89 -2.51
C GLU A 12 5.88 -4.61 -1.17
N ILE A 13 6.93 -4.39 -0.36
CA ILE A 13 7.05 -4.95 0.99
C ILE A 13 5.89 -4.50 1.89
N ILE A 14 5.53 -3.22 1.84
CA ILE A 14 4.42 -2.69 2.64
C ILE A 14 3.09 -3.31 2.20
N ILE A 15 2.83 -3.38 0.89
CA ILE A 15 1.61 -4.01 0.34
C ILE A 15 1.52 -5.47 0.77
N GLN A 16 2.63 -6.22 0.68
CA GLN A 16 2.67 -7.62 1.11
C GLN A 16 2.34 -7.80 2.60
N LYS A 17 2.90 -6.95 3.47
CA LYS A 17 2.60 -6.99 4.91
C LYS A 17 1.10 -6.77 5.18
N VAL A 18 0.52 -5.77 4.52
CA VAL A 18 -0.90 -5.46 4.67
C VAL A 18 -1.78 -6.60 4.14
N ARG A 19 -1.41 -7.20 3.00
CA ARG A 19 -2.12 -8.35 2.43
C ARG A 19 -2.12 -9.54 3.38
N ILE A 20 -0.95 -9.92 3.90
CA ILE A 20 -0.81 -11.03 4.86
C ILE A 20 -1.67 -10.79 6.11
N TYR A 21 -1.69 -9.56 6.63
CA TYR A 21 -2.52 -9.20 7.77
C TYR A 21 -4.02 -9.42 7.49
N HIS A 22 -4.53 -8.90 6.38
CA HIS A 22 -5.94 -9.05 6.03
C HIS A 22 -6.32 -10.50 5.70
N ASP A 23 -5.45 -11.26 5.04
CA ASP A 23 -5.66 -12.68 4.76
C ASP A 23 -5.77 -13.50 6.06
N SER A 24 -4.93 -13.18 7.05
CA SER A 24 -5.01 -13.82 8.38
C SER A 24 -6.31 -13.49 9.08
N LEU A 25 -6.72 -12.22 9.08
CA LEU A 25 -7.95 -11.77 9.69
C LEU A 25 -9.18 -12.41 9.03
N LEU A 26 -9.16 -12.59 7.70
CA LEU A 26 -10.24 -13.23 6.97
C LEU A 26 -10.43 -14.69 7.40
N LYS A 27 -9.33 -15.43 7.54
CA LYS A 27 -9.36 -16.82 8.03
C LYS A 27 -9.93 -16.91 9.44
N GLU A 28 -9.57 -15.98 10.31
CA GLU A 28 -10.08 -15.92 11.68
C GLU A 28 -11.59 -15.63 11.72
N ILE A 29 -12.06 -14.64 10.94
CA ILE A 29 -13.49 -14.33 10.82
C ILE A 29 -14.26 -15.54 10.29
N ASP A 30 -13.76 -16.21 9.25
CA ASP A 30 -14.39 -17.40 8.69
C ASP A 30 -14.49 -18.55 9.70
N PHE A 31 -13.43 -18.76 10.48
CA PHE A 31 -13.44 -19.72 11.59
C PHE A 31 -14.50 -19.37 12.64
N HIS A 32 -14.61 -18.09 13.02
CA HIS A 32 -15.60 -17.64 13.99
C HIS A 32 -17.03 -17.75 13.45
N ILE A 33 -17.30 -17.38 12.21
CA ILE A 33 -18.60 -17.58 11.56
C ILE A 33 -19.01 -19.05 11.63
N ALA A 34 -18.12 -19.97 11.23
CA ALA A 34 -18.40 -21.40 11.25
C ALA A 34 -18.65 -21.94 12.67
N SER A 35 -17.82 -21.53 13.65
CA SER A 35 -17.96 -21.96 15.04
C SER A 35 -19.25 -21.45 15.68
N ARG A 36 -19.63 -20.19 15.44
CA ARG A 36 -20.78 -19.54 16.07
C ARG A 36 -22.09 -19.97 15.42
N SER A 37 -22.06 -20.23 14.11
CA SER A 37 -23.18 -20.84 13.38
C SER A 37 -23.55 -22.21 13.97
N ARG A 38 -22.54 -23.08 14.23
CA ARG A 38 -22.78 -24.37 14.91
C ARG A 38 -23.35 -24.24 16.31
N ALA A 39 -23.09 -23.13 17.00
CA ALA A 39 -23.61 -22.85 18.33
C ALA A 39 -25.00 -22.19 18.31
N GLY A 40 -25.58 -21.93 17.13
CA GLY A 40 -26.89 -21.28 17.00
C GLY A 40 -26.89 -19.77 17.31
N LEU A 41 -25.71 -19.12 17.33
CA LEU A 41 -25.56 -17.70 17.67
C LEU A 41 -25.83 -16.81 16.45
N VAL A 42 -27.09 -16.78 16.00
CA VAL A 42 -27.50 -16.17 14.71
C VAL A 42 -27.10 -14.70 14.60
N ASP A 43 -27.44 -13.87 15.60
CA ASP A 43 -27.15 -12.43 15.54
C ASP A 43 -25.65 -12.13 15.43
N LEU A 44 -24.82 -12.89 16.17
CA LEU A 44 -23.37 -12.76 16.12
C LEU A 44 -22.79 -13.22 14.78
N VAL A 45 -23.39 -14.25 14.18
CA VAL A 45 -23.01 -14.71 12.83
C VAL A 45 -23.28 -13.62 11.80
N GLU A 46 -24.44 -12.96 11.86
CA GLU A 46 -24.76 -11.86 10.95
C GLU A 46 -23.84 -10.65 11.15
N GLU A 47 -23.50 -10.31 12.39
CA GLU A 47 -22.50 -9.27 12.67
C GLU A 47 -21.13 -9.63 12.05
N LEU A 48 -20.66 -10.86 12.25
CA LEU A 48 -19.39 -11.33 11.69
C LEU A 48 -19.39 -11.35 10.16
N LYS A 49 -20.51 -11.70 9.53
CA LYS A 49 -20.66 -11.60 8.06
C LYS A 49 -20.58 -10.16 7.57
N SER A 50 -21.20 -9.21 8.28
CA SER A 50 -21.07 -7.79 7.95
C SER A 50 -19.62 -7.34 8.01
N ARG A 51 -18.90 -7.65 9.10
CA ARG A 51 -17.47 -7.35 9.25
C ARG A 51 -16.60 -8.03 8.18
N LYS A 52 -16.98 -9.25 7.76
CA LYS A 52 -16.31 -9.96 6.66
C LYS A 52 -16.44 -9.18 5.35
N THR A 53 -17.61 -8.63 5.06
CA THR A 53 -17.84 -7.83 3.85
C THR A 53 -16.92 -6.61 3.83
N ASP A 54 -16.85 -5.85 4.92
CA ASP A 54 -15.94 -4.69 5.03
C ASP A 54 -14.47 -5.11 4.83
N LEU A 55 -14.07 -6.24 5.41
CA LEU A 55 -12.72 -6.77 5.24
C LEU A 55 -12.42 -7.16 3.78
N LEU A 56 -13.39 -7.74 3.07
CA LEU A 56 -13.24 -8.08 1.66
C LEU A 56 -13.08 -6.82 0.81
N GLU A 57 -13.78 -5.74 1.12
CA GLU A 57 -13.57 -4.44 0.47
C GLU A 57 -12.16 -3.89 0.72
N HIS A 58 -11.65 -4.03 1.95
CA HIS A 58 -10.26 -3.65 2.26
C HIS A 58 -9.25 -4.46 1.46
N ILE A 59 -9.44 -5.78 1.36
CA ILE A 59 -8.60 -6.67 0.54
C ILE A 59 -8.65 -6.25 -0.94
N GLN A 60 -9.84 -5.91 -1.46
CA GLN A 60 -9.97 -5.42 -2.82
C GLN A 60 -9.14 -4.15 -3.05
N LYS A 61 -9.21 -3.17 -2.14
CA LYS A 61 -8.40 -1.95 -2.23
C LYS A 61 -6.90 -2.25 -2.21
N VAL A 62 -6.45 -3.21 -1.40
CA VAL A 62 -5.05 -3.65 -1.38
C VAL A 62 -4.65 -4.22 -2.75
N ASN A 63 -5.49 -5.04 -3.37
CA ASN A 63 -5.25 -5.58 -4.71
C ASN A 63 -5.19 -4.49 -5.78
N GLU A 64 -6.06 -3.48 -5.70
CA GLU A 64 -6.03 -2.31 -6.59
C GLU A 64 -4.73 -1.53 -6.46
N ILE A 65 -4.23 -1.34 -5.23
CA ILE A 65 -2.93 -0.70 -4.97
C ILE A 65 -1.78 -1.53 -5.53
N GLU A 66 -1.80 -2.86 -5.34
CA GLU A 66 -0.79 -3.77 -5.90
C GLU A 66 -0.75 -3.69 -7.44
N ASN A 67 -1.93 -3.63 -8.09
CA ASN A 67 -2.05 -3.48 -9.54
C ASN A 67 -1.57 -2.10 -10.02
N SER A 68 -1.86 -1.04 -9.26
CA SER A 68 -1.34 0.33 -9.51
C SER A 68 0.19 0.37 -9.45
N LEU A 69 0.82 -0.35 -8.51
CA LEU A 69 2.27 -0.46 -8.43
C LEU A 69 2.86 -1.17 -9.65
N LYS A 70 2.26 -2.29 -10.08
CA LYS A 70 2.70 -3.07 -11.25
C LYS A 70 2.55 -2.30 -12.56
N SER A 71 1.46 -1.56 -12.71
CA SER A 71 1.16 -0.75 -13.91
C SER A 71 1.86 0.61 -13.92
N ASN A 72 2.59 0.99 -12.87
CA ASN A 72 3.22 2.31 -12.71
C ASN A 72 2.24 3.48 -12.81
N SER A 73 1.03 3.31 -12.28
CA SER A 73 -0.02 4.33 -12.35
C SER A 73 -0.47 4.75 -10.95
N GLY A 74 -1.25 5.82 -10.84
CA GLY A 74 -1.98 6.17 -9.62
C GLY A 74 -1.08 6.60 -8.44
N TYR A 75 -1.39 6.11 -7.23
CA TYR A 75 -0.69 6.54 -6.01
C TYR A 75 0.80 6.19 -6.02
N CYS A 76 1.17 5.06 -6.60
CA CYS A 76 2.56 4.62 -6.68
C CYS A 76 3.38 5.51 -7.63
N GLU A 77 2.77 5.94 -8.74
CA GLU A 77 3.38 6.89 -9.69
C GLU A 77 3.67 8.24 -9.01
N ARG A 78 2.72 8.73 -8.20
CA ARG A 78 2.89 9.99 -7.46
C ARG A 78 4.12 9.97 -6.54
N ALA A 79 4.40 8.86 -5.88
CA ALA A 79 5.58 8.71 -5.03
C ALA A 79 6.89 8.83 -5.84
N ILE A 80 6.94 8.17 -7.00
CA ILE A 80 8.08 8.21 -7.92
C ILE A 80 8.29 9.63 -8.46
N LEU A 81 7.22 10.29 -8.92
CA LEU A 81 7.29 11.66 -9.44
C LEU A 81 7.76 12.66 -8.37
N SER A 82 7.31 12.47 -7.13
CA SER A 82 7.72 13.32 -6.00
C SER A 82 9.23 13.18 -5.72
N TYR A 83 9.75 11.95 -5.73
CA TYR A 83 11.18 11.69 -5.61
C TYR A 83 11.97 12.35 -6.74
N GLN A 84 11.55 12.16 -8.00
CA GLN A 84 12.23 12.73 -9.16
C GLN A 84 12.25 14.26 -9.12
N ARG A 85 11.12 14.89 -8.76
CA ARG A 85 11.03 16.35 -8.63
C ARG A 85 11.93 16.88 -7.52
N GLY A 86 11.96 16.22 -6.36
CA GLY A 86 12.83 16.60 -5.24
C GLY A 86 14.31 16.50 -5.62
N PHE A 87 14.70 15.39 -6.26
CA PHE A 87 16.06 15.16 -6.73
C PHE A 87 16.50 16.25 -7.73
N MET A 88 15.67 16.55 -8.73
CA MET A 88 15.98 17.58 -9.74
C MET A 88 16.13 18.98 -9.12
N LYS A 89 15.27 19.35 -8.18
CA LYS A 89 15.39 20.62 -7.45
C LYS A 89 16.69 20.70 -6.64
N GLY A 90 17.08 19.60 -5.99
CA GLY A 90 18.34 19.51 -5.25
C GLY A 90 19.55 19.72 -6.17
N MET A 91 19.58 19.02 -7.30
CA MET A 91 20.64 19.17 -8.30
C MET A 91 20.72 20.60 -8.85
N ALA A 92 19.59 21.20 -9.21
CA ALA A 92 19.55 22.57 -9.72
C ALA A 92 20.11 23.58 -8.69
N SER A 93 19.77 23.39 -7.40
CA SER A 93 20.26 24.24 -6.32
C SER A 93 21.78 24.12 -6.13
N ILE A 94 22.32 22.90 -6.19
CA ILE A 94 23.76 22.65 -6.12
C ILE A 94 24.49 23.28 -7.31
N THR A 95 23.96 23.09 -8.53
CA THR A 95 24.54 23.69 -9.74
C THR A 95 24.54 25.20 -9.65
N GLN A 96 23.43 25.81 -9.22
CA GLN A 96 23.34 27.26 -9.05
C GLN A 96 24.36 27.76 -8.02
N ALA A 97 24.48 27.10 -6.87
CA ALA A 97 25.46 27.45 -5.84
C ALA A 97 26.90 27.34 -6.35
N SER A 98 27.21 26.26 -7.09
CA SER A 98 28.53 26.02 -7.67
C SER A 98 28.91 27.05 -8.75
N LEU A 99 27.95 27.46 -9.58
CA LEU A 99 28.16 28.50 -10.57
C LEU A 99 28.39 29.87 -9.93
N LEU A 100 27.59 30.21 -8.91
CA LEU A 100 27.78 31.44 -8.15
C LEU A 100 29.14 31.46 -7.46
N SER A 101 29.58 30.36 -6.83
CA SER A 101 30.89 30.29 -6.18
C SER A 101 32.10 30.34 -7.13
N LYS A 102 31.91 30.05 -8.42
CA LYS A 102 32.96 30.15 -9.46
C LYS A 102 33.03 31.53 -10.12
N ALA A 103 31.98 32.33 -10.01
CA ALA A 103 31.90 33.67 -10.61
C ALA A 103 32.52 34.76 -9.72
N PHE A 104 32.99 34.40 -8.52
CA PHE A 104 33.70 35.25 -7.57
C PHE A 104 35.11 34.71 -7.32
#